data_AF-A0A3D5N6E1-F1
#
_entry.id   AF-A0A3D5N6E1-F1
#
_cell.length_a   1.000
_cell.length_b   1.000
_cell.length_c   1.000
_cell.angle_alpha   90.00
_cell.angle_beta   90.00
_cell.angle_gamma   90.00
#
_symmetry.space_group_name_H-M   'P 1'
#
loop_
_entity.id
_entity.type
_entity.pdbx_description
1 polymer ?
#
loop_
_entity_poly.entity_id
_entity_poly.type
_entity_poly.pdbx_seq_one_letter_code
_entity_poly.pdbx_strand_id
1 'polypeptide(L)'
;MAELPGCHGEKGVQVVSLLEDRLERYNVLPATFEILRKASRDVQGGSATRATQFYEIISQNPPPNQAVIDDAVRKDLTNSLQTHWQNLFDGKLDDAFVRQSIEIGQRHEE
;
A
#
# COMPACT_ATOMS: atom_id res chain seq x y z
N MET A 1 -3.24 -29.43 -37.66
CA MET A 1 -3.73 -28.07 -37.33
C MET A 1 -2.59 -27.34 -36.64
N ALA A 2 -2.34 -26.11 -37.07
CA ALA A 2 -1.20 -25.28 -36.70
C ALA A 2 -1.27 -24.76 -35.25
N GLU A 3 -0.10 -24.39 -34.74
CA GLU A 3 0.28 -23.95 -33.39
C GLU A 3 -0.47 -22.71 -32.89
N LEU A 4 -0.49 -22.49 -31.57
CA LEU A 4 -0.08 -21.19 -31.01
C LEU A 4 0.60 -21.36 -29.63
N PRO A 5 1.70 -20.62 -29.37
CA PRO A 5 2.55 -20.77 -28.18
C PRO A 5 2.01 -19.94 -27.01
N GLY A 6 2.17 -20.47 -25.79
CA GLY A 6 1.75 -19.82 -24.55
C GLY A 6 2.54 -18.53 -24.27
N CYS A 7 1.86 -17.39 -24.39
CA CYS A 7 2.31 -16.10 -23.90
C CYS A 7 2.37 -16.09 -22.36
N HIS A 8 3.56 -16.34 -21.80
CA HIS A 8 3.84 -16.14 -20.37
C HIS A 8 4.40 -14.72 -20.08
N GLY A 9 3.94 -13.71 -20.82
CA GLY A 9 4.40 -12.31 -20.70
C GLY A 9 3.31 -11.25 -20.55
N GLU A 10 2.04 -11.56 -20.80
CA GLU A 10 1.00 -10.53 -20.96
C GLU A 10 0.39 -10.02 -19.65
N LYS A 11 0.44 -10.81 -18.56
CA LYS A 11 -0.19 -10.41 -17.28
C LYS A 11 0.48 -9.20 -16.62
N GLY A 12 1.79 -9.01 -16.78
CA GLY A 12 2.51 -7.88 -16.19
C GLY A 12 2.21 -6.56 -16.91
N VAL A 13 2.18 -6.58 -18.24
CA VAL A 13 1.99 -5.39 -19.09
C VAL A 13 0.58 -4.80 -18.92
N GLN A 14 -0.44 -5.66 -18.81
CA GLN A 14 -1.83 -5.22 -18.63
C GLN A 14 -2.10 -4.56 -17.28
N VAL A 15 -1.45 -5.04 -16.20
CA VAL A 15 -1.62 -4.49 -14.84
C VAL A 15 -0.97 -3.11 -14.73
N VAL A 16 0.20 -2.91 -15.36
CA VAL A 16 0.88 -1.60 -15.39
C VAL A 16 0.08 -0.56 -16.17
N SER A 17 -0.42 -0.92 -17.36
CA SER A 17 -1.29 -0.03 -18.15
C SER A 17 -2.56 0.39 -17.38
N LEU A 18 -3.21 -0.55 -16.68
CA LEU A 18 -4.38 -0.22 -15.87
C LEU A 18 -4.05 0.67 -14.66
N LEU A 19 -2.85 0.52 -14.09
CA LEU A 19 -2.38 1.36 -12.99
C LEU A 19 -2.12 2.79 -13.46
N GLU A 20 -1.42 2.97 -14.57
CA GLU A 20 -1.15 4.29 -15.17
C GLU A 20 -2.46 5.03 -15.48
N ASP A 21 -3.43 4.36 -16.11
CA ASP A 21 -4.77 4.90 -16.39
C ASP A 21 -5.54 5.27 -15.11
N ARG A 22 -5.32 4.55 -14.00
CA ARG A 22 -5.93 4.89 -12.70
C ARG A 22 -5.26 6.09 -12.06
N LEU A 23 -3.92 6.16 -12.11
CA LEU A 23 -3.16 7.27 -11.55
C LEU A 23 -3.51 8.58 -12.24
N GLU A 24 -3.62 8.58 -13.57
CA GLU A 24 -4.05 9.75 -14.34
C GLU A 24 -5.46 10.21 -13.93
N ARG A 25 -6.41 9.28 -13.78
CA ARG A 25 -7.78 9.58 -13.31
C ARG A 25 -7.83 10.28 -11.95
N TYR A 26 -6.86 10.01 -11.07
CA TYR A 26 -6.76 10.66 -9.76
C TYR A 26 -5.80 11.86 -9.73
N ASN A 27 -5.32 12.33 -10.89
CA ASN A 27 -4.29 13.37 -11.02
C ASN A 27 -2.99 13.04 -10.26
N VAL A 28 -2.66 11.75 -10.12
CA VAL A 28 -1.36 11.29 -9.62
C VAL A 28 -0.39 11.26 -10.79
N LEU A 29 0.11 12.45 -11.14
CA LEU A 29 1.04 12.65 -12.24
C LEU A 29 2.48 12.37 -11.81
N PRO A 30 3.44 12.22 -12.76
CA PRO A 30 4.85 12.03 -12.43
C PRO A 30 5.43 13.05 -11.42
N ALA A 31 4.99 14.31 -11.49
CA ALA A 31 5.37 15.36 -10.54
C ALA A 31 4.92 15.09 -9.09
N THR A 32 3.82 14.35 -8.90
CA THR A 32 3.32 13.96 -7.59
C THR A 32 4.31 13.03 -6.87
N PHE A 33 4.99 12.15 -7.59
CA PHE A 33 6.00 11.27 -7.01
C PHE A 33 7.20 12.04 -6.45
N GLU A 34 7.61 13.12 -7.11
CA GLU A 34 8.65 14.02 -6.61
C GLU A 34 8.20 14.77 -5.35
N ILE A 35 6.93 15.15 -5.27
CA ILE A 35 6.35 15.77 -4.06
C ILE A 35 6.34 14.75 -2.91
N LEU A 36 5.88 13.52 -3.15
CA LEU A 36 5.89 12.44 -2.17
C LEU A 36 7.32 12.15 -1.67
N ARG A 37 8.29 12.07 -2.59
CA ARG A 37 9.70 11.89 -2.24
C ARG A 37 10.25 13.03 -1.39
N LYS A 38 9.86 14.28 -1.64
CA LYS A 38 10.26 15.42 -0.80
C LYS A 38 9.65 15.34 0.60
N ALA A 39 8.39 14.91 0.70
CA ALA A 39 7.71 14.70 1.96
C ALA A 39 8.23 13.47 2.75
N SER A 40 8.98 12.57 2.09
CA SER A 40 9.51 11.34 2.70
C SER A 40 10.22 11.56 4.03
N ARG A 41 11.05 12.60 4.15
CA ARG A 41 11.78 12.89 5.39
C ARG A 41 10.85 13.20 6.56
N ASP A 42 9.84 14.03 6.32
CA ASP A 42 8.86 14.41 7.33
C ASP A 42 7.96 13.24 7.71
N VAL A 43 7.67 12.36 6.74
CA VAL A 43 6.86 11.15 6.97
C VAL A 43 7.66 10.10 7.73
N GLN A 44 8.86 9.76 7.27
CA GLN A 44 9.73 8.74 7.86
C GLN A 44 10.02 9.06 9.33
N GLY A 45 10.37 10.31 9.65
CA GLY A 45 10.68 10.73 11.02
C GLY A 45 9.53 10.61 12.03
N GLY A 46 8.28 10.59 11.57
CA GLY A 46 7.09 10.45 12.43
C GLY A 46 6.19 9.26 12.11
N SER A 47 6.61 8.38 11.21
CA SER A 47 5.80 7.28 10.68
C SER A 47 5.45 6.26 11.77
N ALA A 48 6.43 5.87 12.58
CA ALA A 48 6.25 4.95 13.70
C ALA A 48 5.27 5.48 14.76
N THR A 49 5.41 6.75 15.16
CA THR A 49 4.52 7.39 16.14
C THR A 49 3.10 7.49 15.61
N ARG A 50 2.93 7.94 14.36
CA ARG A 50 1.60 8.05 13.73
C ARG A 50 0.93 6.68 13.55
N ALA A 51 1.70 5.64 13.20
CA ALA A 51 1.17 4.29 13.04
C ALA A 51 0.73 3.69 14.39
N THR A 52 1.50 3.94 15.45
CA THR A 52 1.12 3.57 16.83
C THR A 52 -0.19 4.26 17.24
N GLN A 53 -0.27 5.58 17.05
CA GLN A 53 -1.46 6.37 17.37
C GLN A 53 -2.70 5.90 16.59
N PHE A 54 -2.53 5.56 15.31
CA PHE A 54 -3.61 5.05 14.47
C PHE A 54 -4.25 3.79 15.06
N TYR A 55 -3.46 2.78 15.41
CA TYR A 55 -4.00 1.55 15.99
C TYR A 55 -4.43 1.71 17.45
N GLU A 56 -3.85 2.65 18.19
CA GLU A 56 -4.36 3.01 19.52
C GLU A 56 -5.80 3.55 19.42
N ILE A 57 -6.06 4.49 18.52
CA ILE A 57 -7.40 5.07 18.29
C ILE A 57 -8.41 3.98 17.88
N ILE A 58 -8.02 3.10 16.95
CA ILE A 58 -8.87 1.99 16.49
C ILE A 58 -9.17 1.01 17.64
N SER A 59 -8.16 0.69 18.46
CA SER A 59 -8.34 -0.24 19.60
C SER A 59 -9.27 0.32 20.68
N GLN A 60 -9.35 1.64 20.82
CA GLN A 60 -10.21 2.31 21.80
C GLN A 60 -11.68 2.39 21.35
N ASN A 61 -11.94 2.34 20.04
CA ASN A 61 -13.29 2.45 19.48
C ASN A 61 -13.58 1.32 18.49
N PRO A 62 -13.55 0.04 18.91
CA PRO A 62 -13.76 -1.06 18.00
C PRO A 62 -15.22 -1.04 17.48
N PRO A 63 -15.44 -1.10 16.16
CA PRO A 63 -16.75 -1.38 15.61
C PRO A 63 -17.25 -2.77 16.08
N PRO A 64 -18.57 -3.01 16.06
CA PRO A 64 -19.19 -4.19 16.68
C PRO A 64 -18.64 -5.54 16.19
N ASN A 65 -18.09 -5.59 14.98
CA ASN A 65 -17.61 -6.81 14.33
C ASN A 65 -16.08 -6.86 14.19
N GLN A 66 -15.35 -5.94 14.82
CA GLN A 66 -13.89 -5.95 14.75
C GLN A 66 -13.32 -7.04 15.67
N ALA A 67 -12.41 -7.86 15.13
CA ALA A 67 -11.62 -8.76 15.95
C ALA A 67 -10.85 -7.99 17.03
N VAL A 68 -10.66 -8.62 18.20
CA VAL A 68 -9.88 -8.03 19.28
C VAL A 68 -8.44 -7.81 18.80
N ILE A 69 -7.98 -6.57 18.86
CA ILE A 69 -6.60 -6.22 18.57
C ILE A 69 -5.83 -6.24 19.89
N ASP A 70 -5.15 -7.35 20.18
CA ASP A 70 -4.25 -7.46 21.32
C ASP A 70 -2.91 -6.76 21.06
N ASP A 71 -2.01 -6.74 22.06
CA ASP A 71 -0.73 -6.04 21.97
C ASP A 71 0.20 -6.60 20.89
N ALA A 72 0.19 -7.92 20.65
CA ALA A 72 1.03 -8.54 19.65
C ALA A 72 0.51 -8.22 18.25
N VAL A 73 -0.80 -8.37 18.04
CA VAL A 73 -1.47 -8.02 16.78
C VAL A 73 -1.31 -6.53 16.48
N ARG A 74 -1.49 -5.67 17.48
CA ARG A 74 -1.30 -4.22 17.34
C ARG A 74 0.10 -3.87 16.89
N LYS A 75 1.12 -4.52 17.45
CA LYS A 75 2.52 -4.31 17.08
C LYS A 75 2.77 -4.69 15.62
N ASP A 76 2.28 -5.84 15.19
CA ASP A 76 2.47 -6.33 13.82
C ASP A 76 1.73 -5.45 12.80
N LEU A 77 0.51 -5.03 13.14
CA LEU A 77 -0.28 -4.08 12.37
C LEU A 77 0.43 -2.71 12.25
N THR A 78 0.99 -2.21 13.37
CA THR A 78 1.76 -0.96 13.41
C THR A 78 3.00 -1.03 12.53
N ASN A 79 3.77 -2.11 12.61
CA ASN A 79 4.95 -2.33 11.78
C ASN A 79 4.59 -2.39 10.29
N SER A 80 3.49 -3.07 9.95
CA SER A 80 3.00 -3.18 8.59
C SER A 80 2.58 -1.82 8.02
N LEU A 81 1.85 -1.02 8.81
CA LEU A 81 1.42 0.32 8.41
C LEU A 81 2.59 1.29 8.28
N GLN A 82 3.53 1.25 9.22
CA GLN A 82 4.75 2.05 9.16
C GLN A 82 5.50 1.76 7.85
N THR A 83 5.73 0.48 7.54
CA THR A 83 6.41 0.06 6.32
C THR A 83 5.67 0.52 5.08
N HIS A 84 4.34 0.36 5.05
CA HIS A 84 3.51 0.79 3.94
C HIS A 84 3.62 2.30 3.69
N TRP A 85 3.55 3.13 4.73
CA TRP A 85 3.74 4.58 4.59
C TRP A 85 5.15 4.95 4.15
N GLN A 86 6.18 4.28 4.65
CA GLN A 86 7.55 4.54 4.19
C GLN A 86 7.69 4.27 2.70
N ASN A 87 7.11 3.16 2.20
CA ASN A 87 7.12 2.82 0.78
C ASN A 87 6.29 3.79 -0.06
N LEU A 88 5.10 4.19 0.40
CA LEU A 88 4.24 5.16 -0.28
C LEU A 88 4.96 6.49 -0.54
N PHE A 89 5.80 6.91 0.41
CA PHE A 89 6.52 8.17 0.33
C PHE A 89 7.96 8.03 -0.23
N ASP A 90 8.41 6.83 -0.64
CA ASP A 90 9.71 6.68 -1.34
C ASP A 90 9.69 7.33 -2.74
N GLY A 91 8.51 7.75 -3.21
CA GLY A 91 8.33 8.42 -4.50
C GLY A 91 8.43 7.46 -5.69
N LYS A 92 8.17 6.17 -5.45
CA LYS A 92 8.14 5.13 -6.48
C LYS A 92 6.89 4.30 -6.31
N LEU A 93 6.19 4.05 -7.41
CA LEU A 93 5.16 3.03 -7.52
C LEU A 93 5.76 1.86 -8.32
N ASP A 94 6.54 1.04 -7.65
CA ASP A 94 7.09 -0.18 -8.25
C ASP A 94 6.17 -1.39 -8.04
N ASP A 95 6.49 -2.51 -8.71
CA ASP A 95 5.73 -3.75 -8.60
C ASP A 95 5.62 -4.25 -7.15
N ALA A 96 6.62 -3.98 -6.31
CA ALA A 96 6.61 -4.39 -4.91
C ALA A 96 5.56 -3.61 -4.12
N PHE A 97 5.49 -2.28 -4.31
CA PHE A 97 4.46 -1.45 -3.70
C PHE A 97 3.05 -1.87 -4.16
N VAL A 98 2.87 -2.15 -5.45
CA VAL A 98 1.58 -2.58 -6.00
C VAL A 98 1.14 -3.92 -5.40
N ARG A 99 2.04 -4.90 -5.33
CA ARG A 99 1.75 -6.21 -4.70
C ARG A 99 1.40 -6.05 -3.23
N GLN A 100 2.19 -5.28 -2.48
CA GLN A 100 1.91 -5.00 -1.07
C GLN A 100 0.53 -4.35 -0.89
N SER A 101 0.15 -3.41 -1.77
CA SER A 101 -1.16 -2.76 -1.70
C SER A 101 -2.32 -3.71 -1.98
N ILE A 102 -2.14 -4.65 -2.92
CA ILE A 102 -3.13 -5.70 -3.20
C ILE A 102 -3.27 -6.65 -2.01
N GLU A 103 -2.15 -7.11 -1.44
CA GLU A 103 -2.15 -8.00 -0.27
C GLU A 103 -2.82 -7.35 0.95
N ILE A 104 -2.56 -6.07 1.19
CA ILE A 104 -3.24 -5.31 2.25
C ILE A 104 -4.74 -5.28 1.98
N GLY A 105 -5.17 -4.98 0.75
CA GLY A 105 -6.59 -4.97 0.39
C GLY A 105 -7.28 -6.31 0.65
N GLN A 106 -6.67 -7.41 0.21
CA GLN A 106 -7.19 -8.76 0.42
C GLN A 106 -7.38 -9.09 1.90
N ARG A 107 -6.39 -8.75 2.75
CA ARG A 107 -6.48 -8.95 4.20
C ARG A 107 -7.59 -8.16 4.90
N HIS A 108 -8.13 -7.11 4.27
CA HIS A 108 -9.26 -6.35 4.83
C HIS A 108 -10.62 -6.85 4.34
N GLU A 109 -10.66 -7.69 3.30
CA GLU A 109 -11.87 -8.33 2.79
C GLU A 109 -12.17 -9.69 3.45
N GLU A 110 -11.16 -10.28 4.10
CA GLU A 110 -11.23 -11.50 4.92
C GLU A 110 -11.87 -11.26 6.30
#